data_AF-A0A0B6Z9Z4-F1
#
_entry.id   AF-A0A0B6Z9Z4-F1
#
_cell.length_a   1.000
_cell.length_b   1.000
_cell.length_c   1.000
_cell.angle_alpha   90.00
_cell.angle_beta   90.00
_cell.angle_gamma   90.00
#
_symmetry.space_group_name_H-M   'P 1'
#
loop_
_entity.id
_entity.type
_entity.pdbx_description
1 polymer ?
#
loop_
_entity_poly.entity_id
_entity_poly.type
_entity_poly.pdbx_seq_one_letter_code
_entity_poly.pdbx_strand_id
1 'polypeptide(L)'
;MVSITRNYVVLISLCMLAGQVSAGDIVTDFAKCLNGKYTNSKQVIDDISTGQAHDPIQTIFMPISVAALPGLSIYFDETSKGVVIRRRIWSLSADKDNNVRAQIYKFNYTSSSGDFDHDAVFAALKPEDLSTDDDCVAIYSQLPTGTFTGSTSDCQDIINGKHPRYSGPIECVEYFVSVPPISPESTNYTPYEMIREGPSYQLPNTPAA
;
A
#
# COMPACT_ATOMS: atom_id res chain seq x y z
N MET A 1 -23.35 52.08 -3.58
CA MET A 1 -23.93 50.76 -3.26
C MET A 1 -22.92 49.69 -3.60
N VAL A 2 -22.39 48.99 -2.59
CA VAL A 2 -21.48 47.86 -2.81
C VAL A 2 -22.33 46.66 -3.21
N SER A 3 -22.08 46.12 -4.40
CA SER A 3 -22.86 45.03 -5.00
C SER A 3 -22.81 43.78 -4.12
N ILE A 4 -23.93 43.46 -3.47
CA ILE A 4 -24.15 42.26 -2.66
C ILE A 4 -23.79 41.00 -3.46
N THR A 5 -24.07 41.00 -4.77
CA THR A 5 -23.76 39.94 -5.71
C THR A 5 -22.26 39.63 -5.81
N ARG A 6 -21.39 40.64 -5.70
CA ARG A 6 -19.93 40.45 -5.79
C ARG A 6 -19.35 39.71 -4.57
N ASN A 7 -19.96 39.90 -3.40
CA ASN A 7 -19.51 39.25 -2.17
C ASN A 7 -19.92 37.77 -2.09
N TYR A 8 -21.07 37.39 -2.65
CA TYR A 8 -21.51 35.99 -2.72
C TYR A 8 -20.63 35.14 -3.65
N VAL A 9 -20.22 35.69 -4.79
CA VAL A 9 -19.33 34.95 -5.73
C VAL A 9 -17.97 34.67 -5.09
N VAL A 10 -17.40 35.63 -4.34
CA VAL A 10 -16.13 35.44 -3.62
C VAL A 10 -16.28 34.39 -2.51
N LEU A 11 -17.40 34.41 -1.77
CA LEU A 11 -17.66 33.44 -0.70
C LEU A 11 -17.83 32.01 -1.24
N ILE A 12 -18.60 31.85 -2.32
CA ILE A 12 -18.78 30.55 -3.00
C ILE A 12 -17.44 30.07 -3.56
N SER A 13 -16.63 30.95 -4.16
CA SER A 13 -15.30 30.60 -4.67
C SER A 13 -14.35 30.18 -3.54
N LEU A 14 -14.38 30.86 -2.39
CA LEU A 14 -13.61 30.47 -1.20
C LEU A 14 -14.08 29.11 -0.65
N CYS A 15 -15.38 28.85 -0.61
CA CYS A 15 -15.93 27.56 -0.17
C CYS A 15 -15.58 26.43 -1.15
N MET A 16 -15.52 26.70 -2.45
CA MET A 16 -15.10 25.73 -3.47
C MET A 16 -13.60 25.45 -3.40
N LEU A 17 -12.77 26.47 -3.18
CA LEU A 17 -11.32 26.31 -2.98
C LEU A 17 -11.00 25.58 -1.67
N ALA A 18 -11.68 25.92 -0.57
CA ALA A 18 -11.55 25.21 0.71
C ALA A 18 -12.10 23.78 0.63
N GLY A 19 -13.20 23.57 -0.12
CA GLY A 19 -13.79 22.26 -0.37
C GLY A 19 -12.91 21.33 -1.22
N GLN A 20 -12.23 21.87 -2.25
CA GLN A 20 -11.26 21.13 -3.05
C GLN A 20 -9.98 20.79 -2.27
N VAL A 21 -9.57 21.64 -1.32
CA VAL A 21 -8.44 21.36 -0.41
C VAL A 21 -8.86 20.41 0.74
N SER A 22 -10.17 20.28 1.01
CA SER A 22 -10.77 19.43 2.05
C SER A 22 -11.18 18.04 1.58
N ALA A 23 -11.21 17.77 0.27
CA ALA A 23 -11.25 16.41 -0.23
C ALA A 23 -9.85 15.83 -0.01
N GLY A 24 -9.72 14.90 0.94
CA GLY A 24 -8.44 14.26 1.24
C GLY A 24 -7.79 13.74 -0.04
N ASP A 25 -6.49 13.95 -0.18
CA ASP A 25 -5.71 13.33 -1.25
C ASP A 25 -5.84 11.81 -1.11
N ILE A 26 -6.47 11.16 -2.10
CA ILE A 26 -6.73 9.71 -2.10
C ILE A 26 -5.44 8.89 -1.89
N VAL A 27 -4.30 9.39 -2.37
CA VAL A 27 -2.99 8.74 -2.18
C VAL A 27 -2.59 8.78 -0.72
N THR A 28 -2.71 9.94 -0.08
CA THR A 28 -2.43 10.13 1.34
C THR A 28 -3.40 9.32 2.22
N ASP A 29 -4.69 9.27 1.85
CA ASP A 29 -5.70 8.50 2.57
C ASP A 29 -5.46 7.00 2.45
N PHE A 30 -5.07 6.51 1.27
CA PHE A 30 -4.66 5.14 1.07
C PHE A 30 -3.42 4.78 1.90
N ALA A 31 -2.40 5.63 1.87
CA ALA A 31 -1.20 5.42 2.67
C ALA A 31 -1.51 5.42 4.17
N LYS A 32 -2.36 6.33 4.66
CA LYS A 32 -2.85 6.32 6.05
C LYS A 32 -3.57 5.03 6.40
N CYS A 33 -4.42 4.55 5.49
CA CYS A 33 -5.22 3.36 5.68
C CYS A 33 -4.35 2.10 5.77
N LEU A 34 -3.52 1.85 4.76
CA LEU A 34 -2.69 0.64 4.65
C LEU A 34 -1.50 0.62 5.62
N ASN A 35 -1.16 1.75 6.25
CA ASN A 35 0.02 1.90 7.09
C ASN A 35 -0.03 1.10 8.39
N GLY A 36 0.90 0.15 8.51
CA GLY A 36 1.11 -0.62 9.72
C GLY A 36 1.85 -1.93 9.47
N LYS A 37 2.02 -2.68 10.56
CA LYS A 37 2.45 -4.08 10.55
C LYS A 37 1.22 -4.96 10.66
N TYR A 38 1.10 -6.01 9.86
CA TYR A 38 -0.05 -6.90 9.85
C TYR A 38 0.38 -8.37 9.95
N THR A 39 -0.49 -9.21 10.50
CA THR A 39 -0.30 -10.66 10.59
C THR A 39 -1.62 -11.39 10.35
N ASN A 40 -1.54 -12.63 9.88
CA ASN A 40 -2.67 -13.57 9.87
C ASN A 40 -2.63 -14.58 11.04
N SER A 41 -1.88 -14.30 12.12
CA SER A 41 -1.74 -15.20 13.27
C SER A 41 -3.09 -15.72 13.80
N LYS A 42 -4.12 -14.87 13.83
CA LYS A 42 -5.47 -15.26 14.26
C LYS A 42 -6.08 -16.31 13.31
N GLN A 43 -6.02 -16.07 12.01
CA GLN A 43 -6.50 -17.01 10.99
C GLN A 43 -5.77 -18.35 11.08
N VAL A 44 -4.45 -18.35 11.24
CA VAL A 44 -3.63 -19.57 11.39
C VAL A 44 -3.99 -20.37 12.65
N ILE A 45 -4.36 -19.70 13.74
CA ILE A 45 -4.85 -20.37 14.95
C ILE A 45 -6.22 -20.99 14.69
N ASP A 46 -7.11 -20.26 14.04
CA ASP A 46 -8.48 -20.70 13.75
C ASP A 46 -8.48 -21.89 12.75
N ASP A 47 -7.50 -21.95 11.84
CA ASP A 47 -7.25 -23.05 10.90
C ASP A 47 -7.10 -24.44 11.57
N ILE A 48 -6.56 -24.49 12.78
CA ILE A 48 -6.43 -25.74 13.57
C ILE A 48 -7.80 -26.41 13.75
N SER A 49 -8.86 -25.60 13.87
CA SER A 49 -10.22 -26.08 14.08
C SER A 49 -10.98 -26.36 12.78
N THR A 50 -10.63 -25.68 11.68
CA THR A 50 -11.35 -25.78 10.40
C THR A 50 -10.72 -26.76 9.42
N GLY A 51 -9.48 -27.21 9.68
CA GLY A 51 -8.71 -28.07 8.78
C GLY A 51 -8.22 -27.35 7.51
N GLN A 52 -8.34 -26.02 7.47
CA GLN A 52 -7.67 -25.18 6.47
C GLN A 52 -6.19 -25.03 6.83
N ALA A 53 -5.36 -24.59 5.87
CA ALA A 53 -3.93 -24.41 6.09
C ALA A 53 -3.43 -23.17 5.34
N HIS A 54 -3.49 -22.02 6.03
CA HIS A 54 -2.82 -20.79 5.64
C HIS A 54 -1.39 -20.79 6.19
N ASP A 55 -0.44 -20.39 5.34
CA ASP A 55 0.91 -20.11 5.82
C ASP A 55 0.92 -18.90 6.77
N PRO A 56 1.76 -18.89 7.82
CA PRO A 56 1.91 -17.73 8.69
C PRO A 56 2.70 -16.62 7.97
N ILE A 57 2.03 -15.50 7.73
CA ILE A 57 2.54 -14.33 7.01
C ILE A 57 2.50 -13.10 7.93
N GLN A 58 3.55 -12.29 7.81
CA GLN A 58 3.60 -10.95 8.34
C GLN A 58 3.94 -9.97 7.22
N THR A 59 3.29 -8.83 7.20
CA THR A 59 3.59 -7.74 6.26
C THR A 59 3.82 -6.43 6.98
N ILE A 60 4.74 -5.62 6.48
CA ILE A 60 4.95 -4.24 6.90
C ILE A 60 4.64 -3.34 5.72
N PHE A 61 3.77 -2.35 5.94
CA PHE A 61 3.51 -1.24 5.03
C PHE A 61 3.89 0.06 5.75
N MET A 62 5.04 0.61 5.42
CA MET A 62 5.57 1.81 6.04
C MET A 62 5.60 2.95 5.01
N PRO A 63 4.86 4.05 5.21
CA PRO A 63 4.97 5.23 4.36
C PRO A 63 6.36 5.83 4.47
N ILE A 64 7.01 6.10 3.34
CA ILE A 64 8.38 6.60 3.25
C ILE A 64 8.50 7.66 2.16
N SER A 65 9.58 8.45 2.23
CA SER A 65 9.99 9.34 1.13
C SER A 65 11.28 8.78 0.53
N VAL A 66 11.30 8.66 -0.80
CA VAL A 66 12.47 8.19 -1.55
C VAL A 66 12.81 9.28 -2.54
N ALA A 67 13.99 9.89 -2.41
CA ALA A 67 14.37 11.05 -3.22
C ALA A 67 14.38 10.76 -4.73
N ALA A 68 14.66 9.51 -5.11
CA ALA A 68 14.65 9.04 -6.49
C ALA A 68 13.25 8.83 -7.09
N LEU A 69 12.18 8.87 -6.29
CA LEU A 69 10.81 8.63 -6.72
C LEU A 69 9.94 9.88 -6.48
N PRO A 70 8.94 10.13 -7.34
CA PRO A 70 8.00 11.22 -7.11
C PRO A 70 7.07 10.89 -5.93
N GLY A 71 6.90 11.87 -5.03
CA GLY A 71 5.84 11.86 -4.04
C GLY A 71 5.99 10.83 -2.91
N LEU A 72 4.84 10.43 -2.37
CA LEU A 72 4.74 9.48 -1.27
C LEU A 72 4.96 8.06 -1.78
N SER A 73 5.75 7.28 -1.04
CA SER A 73 5.95 5.86 -1.32
C SER A 73 5.62 5.01 -0.10
N ILE A 74 5.43 3.71 -0.30
CA ILE A 74 5.31 2.72 0.77
C ILE A 74 6.44 1.70 0.64
N TYR A 75 7.19 1.52 1.71
CA TYR A 75 8.04 0.35 1.89
C TYR A 75 7.16 -0.84 2.25
N PHE A 76 7.30 -1.92 1.47
CA PHE A 76 6.62 -3.18 1.68
C PHE A 76 7.65 -4.28 2.00
N ASP A 77 7.44 -4.96 3.12
CA ASP A 77 8.19 -6.17 3.49
C ASP A 77 7.19 -7.28 3.82
N GLU A 78 7.41 -8.47 3.27
CA GLU A 78 6.63 -9.66 3.55
C GLU A 78 7.56 -10.75 4.08
N THR A 79 7.19 -11.27 5.25
CA THR A 79 7.91 -12.33 5.93
C THR A 79 6.99 -13.54 6.09
N SER A 80 7.47 -14.70 5.63
CA SER A 80 6.80 -15.99 5.82
C SER A 80 7.69 -16.89 6.67
N LYS A 81 7.14 -17.49 7.73
CA LYS A 81 7.88 -18.40 8.63
C LYS A 81 9.21 -17.81 9.14
N GLY A 82 9.25 -16.49 9.37
CA GLY A 82 10.44 -15.76 9.85
C GLY A 82 11.49 -15.44 8.78
N VAL A 83 11.23 -15.73 7.51
CA VAL A 83 12.11 -15.40 6.38
C VAL A 83 11.45 -14.32 5.53
N VAL A 84 12.20 -13.25 5.23
CA VAL A 84 11.75 -12.20 4.30
C VAL A 84 11.68 -12.81 2.89
N ILE A 85 10.48 -12.84 2.31
CA ILE A 85 10.22 -13.40 0.99
C ILE A 85 9.93 -12.32 -0.06
N ARG A 86 9.42 -11.16 0.34
CA ARG A 86 9.22 -10.01 -0.57
C ARG A 86 9.68 -8.72 0.09
N ARG A 87 10.37 -7.86 -0.68
CA ARG A 87 10.75 -6.50 -0.28
C ARG A 87 10.64 -5.54 -1.45
N ARG A 88 9.82 -4.51 -1.34
CA ARG A 88 9.48 -3.61 -2.46
C ARG A 88 9.27 -2.17 -1.99
N ILE A 89 9.34 -1.25 -2.95
CA ILE A 89 8.91 0.14 -2.77
C ILE A 89 7.74 0.39 -3.72
N TRP A 90 6.63 0.88 -3.18
CA TRP A 90 5.43 1.21 -3.94
C TRP A 90 5.39 2.74 -4.09
N SER A 91 5.71 3.26 -5.28
CA SER A 91 5.60 4.69 -5.58
C SER A 91 4.14 5.01 -5.89
N LEU A 92 3.50 5.85 -5.06
CA LEU A 92 2.07 6.09 -5.14
C LEU A 92 1.73 7.30 -6.01
N SER A 93 0.62 7.20 -6.72
CA SER A 93 0.05 8.27 -7.53
C SER A 93 -1.47 8.13 -7.62
N ALA A 94 -2.17 9.21 -7.91
CA ALA A 94 -3.56 9.15 -8.35
C ALA A 94 -3.59 9.03 -9.88
N ASP A 95 -4.37 8.11 -10.41
CA ASP A 95 -4.62 8.03 -11.84
C ASP A 95 -5.68 9.05 -12.30
N LYS A 96 -5.94 9.08 -13.60
CA LYS A 96 -6.92 10.00 -14.23
C LYS A 96 -8.36 9.78 -13.74
N ASP A 97 -8.67 8.60 -13.21
CA ASP A 97 -10.00 8.20 -12.76
C ASP A 97 -10.10 8.30 -11.22
N ASN A 98 -9.11 8.97 -10.59
CA ASN A 98 -8.98 9.13 -9.15
C ASN A 98 -8.93 7.80 -8.39
N ASN A 99 -8.26 6.79 -8.97
CA ASN A 99 -7.82 5.60 -8.26
C ASN A 99 -6.39 5.77 -7.80
N VAL A 100 -6.02 5.06 -6.74
CA VAL A 100 -4.63 4.91 -6.35
C VAL A 100 -3.95 3.96 -7.32
N ARG A 101 -2.89 4.42 -7.96
CA ARG A 101 -1.97 3.59 -8.74
C ARG A 101 -0.61 3.59 -8.06
N ALA A 102 -0.09 2.41 -7.76
CA ALA A 102 1.28 2.22 -7.29
C ALA A 102 2.14 1.55 -8.35
N GLN A 103 3.28 2.15 -8.70
CA GLN A 103 4.34 1.45 -9.43
C GLN A 103 5.23 0.73 -8.41
N ILE A 104 5.46 -0.56 -8.60
CA ILE A 104 6.15 -1.39 -7.59
C ILE A 104 7.59 -1.63 -8.04
N TYR A 105 8.54 -1.17 -7.24
CA TYR A 105 9.97 -1.27 -7.51
C TYR A 105 10.61 -2.38 -6.67
N LYS A 106 11.42 -3.20 -7.35
CA LYS A 106 12.52 -3.96 -6.76
C LYS A 106 13.67 -2.98 -6.52
N PHE A 107 14.38 -3.17 -5.43
CA PHE A 107 15.61 -2.43 -5.17
C PHE A 107 16.68 -3.37 -4.66
N ASN A 108 17.90 -3.19 -5.14
CA ASN A 108 19.03 -4.01 -4.72
C ASN A 108 19.62 -3.40 -3.45
N TYR A 109 19.34 -4.03 -2.32
CA TYR A 109 20.02 -3.70 -1.08
C TYR A 109 20.82 -4.89 -0.58
N THR A 110 22.14 -4.76 -0.66
CA THR A 110 23.09 -5.71 -0.08
C THR A 110 23.41 -5.27 1.36
N SER A 111 22.56 -5.57 2.34
CA SER A 111 23.08 -5.75 3.71
C SER A 111 22.98 -7.20 4.13
N SER A 112 24.13 -7.72 4.55
CA SER A 112 24.32 -9.05 5.08
C SER A 112 24.14 -9.11 6.61
N SER A 113 23.60 -8.07 7.24
CA SER A 113 23.44 -7.99 8.70
C SER A 113 22.14 -7.31 9.11
N GLY A 114 21.64 -7.69 10.30
CA GLY A 114 20.37 -7.25 10.91
C GLY A 114 20.27 -5.77 11.30
N ASP A 115 21.08 -4.91 10.69
CA ASP A 115 21.10 -3.46 10.87
C ASP A 115 20.50 -2.77 9.64
N PHE A 116 19.27 -3.14 9.26
CA PHE A 116 18.55 -2.45 8.19
C PHE A 116 18.03 -1.11 8.72
N ASP A 117 18.85 -0.06 8.62
CA ASP A 117 18.44 1.33 8.88
C ASP A 117 17.60 1.84 7.71
N HIS A 118 16.28 1.79 7.87
CA HIS A 118 15.31 2.22 6.87
C HIS A 118 15.60 3.62 6.34
N ASP A 119 15.86 4.58 7.24
CA ASP A 119 16.00 5.98 6.88
C ASP A 119 17.26 6.22 6.05
N ALA A 120 18.38 5.64 6.49
CA ALA A 120 19.65 5.74 5.75
C ALA A 120 19.54 5.08 4.36
N VAL A 121 18.88 3.94 4.26
CA VAL A 121 18.71 3.22 3.00
C VAL A 121 17.85 4.03 2.03
N PHE A 122 16.66 4.48 2.46
CA PHE A 122 15.74 5.18 1.57
C PHE A 122 16.28 6.54 1.11
N ALA A 123 17.08 7.21 1.93
CA ALA A 123 17.77 8.44 1.57
C ALA A 123 18.91 8.22 0.54
N ALA A 124 19.53 7.04 0.53
CA ALA A 124 20.66 6.72 -0.35
C ALA A 124 20.25 6.15 -1.72
N LEU A 125 19.01 5.67 -1.88
CA LEU A 125 18.53 5.09 -3.12
C LEU A 125 18.55 6.09 -4.28
N LYS A 126 19.14 5.67 -5.40
CA LYS A 126 19.17 6.40 -6.66
C LYS A 126 18.24 5.75 -7.69
N PRO A 127 17.88 6.45 -8.78
CA PRO A 127 17.04 5.87 -9.83
C PRO A 127 17.57 4.56 -10.40
N GLU A 128 18.90 4.42 -10.56
CA GLU A 128 19.55 3.21 -11.05
C GLU A 128 19.47 2.01 -10.08
N ASP A 129 19.20 2.25 -8.79
CA ASP A 129 19.03 1.19 -7.78
C ASP A 129 17.61 0.60 -7.79
N LEU A 130 16.71 1.23 -8.55
CA LEU A 130 15.29 0.88 -8.63
C LEU A 130 15.00 0.22 -9.98
N SER A 131 14.37 -0.96 -9.94
CA SER A 131 13.96 -1.70 -11.12
C SER A 131 12.49 -2.09 -11.02
N THR A 132 11.75 -2.00 -12.12
CA THR A 132 10.33 -2.34 -12.18
C THR A 132 10.00 -2.81 -13.59
N ASP A 133 8.95 -3.61 -13.70
CA ASP A 133 8.35 -4.04 -14.96
C ASP A 133 7.08 -3.21 -15.23
N ASP A 134 6.73 -2.97 -16.49
CA ASP A 134 5.62 -2.07 -16.85
C ASP A 134 4.26 -2.52 -16.27
N ASP A 135 4.05 -3.83 -16.14
CA ASP A 135 2.82 -4.43 -15.60
C ASP A 135 2.91 -4.72 -14.08
N CYS A 136 4.05 -4.43 -13.45
CA CYS A 136 4.28 -4.58 -12.00
C CYS A 136 3.68 -3.40 -11.22
N VAL A 137 2.34 -3.42 -11.12
CA VAL A 137 1.56 -2.31 -10.56
C VAL A 137 0.51 -2.78 -9.55
N ALA A 138 0.13 -1.88 -8.64
CA ALA A 138 -1.08 -1.99 -7.83
C ALA A 138 -2.09 -0.90 -8.21
N ILE A 139 -3.38 -1.24 -8.19
CA ILE A 139 -4.46 -0.31 -8.53
C ILE A 139 -5.61 -0.52 -7.53
N TYR A 140 -6.03 0.54 -6.86
CA TYR A 140 -7.09 0.52 -5.85
C TYR A 140 -8.04 1.71 -6.00
N SER A 141 -9.34 1.42 -5.93
CA SER A 141 -10.40 2.42 -5.88
C SER A 141 -10.89 2.59 -4.45
N GLN A 142 -11.13 3.84 -4.03
CA GLN A 142 -11.77 4.12 -2.75
C GLN A 142 -13.29 3.99 -2.87
N LEU A 143 -13.89 3.20 -1.99
CA LEU A 143 -15.34 3.06 -1.87
C LEU A 143 -15.90 4.18 -0.98
N PRO A 144 -17.21 4.49 -1.08
CA PRO A 144 -17.85 5.52 -0.23
C PRO A 144 -17.71 5.27 1.27
N THR A 145 -17.46 4.03 1.68
CA THR A 145 -17.22 3.63 3.08
C THR A 145 -15.82 4.01 3.59
N GLY A 146 -14.93 4.46 2.72
CA GLY A 146 -13.51 4.69 3.02
C GLY A 146 -12.62 3.46 2.80
N THR A 147 -13.22 2.28 2.58
CA THR A 147 -12.51 1.04 2.19
C THR A 147 -11.86 1.19 0.83
N PHE A 148 -10.69 0.60 0.63
CA PHE A 148 -10.06 0.51 -0.70
C PHE A 148 -10.24 -0.90 -1.26
N THR A 149 -10.56 -1.03 -2.55
CA THR A 149 -10.65 -2.33 -3.21
C THR A 149 -9.86 -2.31 -4.51
N GLY A 150 -9.17 -3.41 -4.82
CA GLY A 150 -8.27 -3.41 -5.95
C GLY A 150 -7.42 -4.66 -6.06
N SER A 151 -6.31 -4.50 -6.78
CA SER A 151 -5.37 -5.59 -7.00
C SER A 151 -3.92 -5.12 -7.05
N THR A 152 -3.04 -6.02 -6.64
CA THR A 152 -1.58 -5.86 -6.66
C THR A 152 -0.97 -7.00 -7.46
N SER A 153 -0.03 -6.67 -8.35
CA SER A 153 0.66 -7.67 -9.17
C SER A 153 1.77 -8.37 -8.37
N ASP A 154 1.90 -9.69 -8.50
CA ASP A 154 3.06 -10.43 -8.00
C ASP A 154 4.27 -10.18 -8.91
N CYS A 155 5.01 -9.13 -8.59
CA CYS A 155 6.19 -8.74 -9.34
C CYS A 155 7.38 -9.70 -9.20
N GLN A 156 7.24 -10.84 -8.53
CA GLN A 156 8.27 -11.90 -8.52
C GLN A 156 8.12 -12.85 -9.69
N ASP A 157 6.89 -13.27 -9.96
CA ASP A 157 6.62 -14.37 -10.87
C ASP A 157 5.97 -13.87 -12.15
N ILE A 158 6.35 -14.48 -13.27
CA ILE A 158 5.72 -14.27 -14.56
C ILE A 158 5.10 -15.60 -14.97
N ILE A 159 3.76 -15.64 -15.03
CA ILE A 159 3.00 -16.82 -15.42
C ILE A 159 2.23 -16.47 -16.69
N ASN A 160 2.46 -17.24 -17.77
CA ASN A 160 1.88 -16.96 -19.09
C ASN A 160 2.17 -15.53 -19.60
N GLY A 161 3.36 -15.01 -19.32
CA GLY A 161 3.82 -13.70 -19.80
C GLY A 161 3.23 -12.48 -19.06
N LYS A 162 2.59 -12.68 -17.89
CA LYS A 162 2.08 -11.60 -17.03
C LYS A 162 2.34 -11.90 -15.56
N HIS A 163 2.42 -10.85 -14.74
CA HIS A 163 2.40 -11.02 -13.30
C HIS A 163 1.02 -11.48 -12.80
N PRO A 164 0.93 -12.56 -11.98
CA PRO A 164 -0.29 -12.90 -11.24
C PRO A 164 -0.80 -11.70 -10.43
N ARG A 165 -2.10 -11.61 -10.15
CA ARG A 165 -2.66 -10.49 -9.38
C ARG A 165 -3.37 -10.97 -8.13
N TYR A 166 -2.90 -10.52 -6.99
CA TYR A 166 -3.61 -10.61 -5.72
C TYR A 166 -4.67 -9.52 -5.66
N SER A 167 -5.82 -9.82 -5.04
CA SER A 167 -6.91 -8.84 -4.94
C SER A 167 -7.62 -8.91 -3.61
N GLY A 168 -8.17 -7.79 -3.17
CA GLY A 168 -9.06 -7.77 -2.03
C GLY A 168 -9.27 -6.37 -1.44
N PRO A 169 -10.20 -6.27 -0.49
CA PRO A 169 -10.45 -5.03 0.24
C PRO A 169 -9.36 -4.73 1.29
N ILE A 170 -9.15 -3.44 1.54
CA ILE A 170 -8.31 -2.87 2.60
C ILE A 170 -9.21 -1.99 3.47
N GLU A 171 -9.35 -2.36 4.74
CA GLU A 171 -10.21 -1.73 5.76
C GLU A 171 -9.39 -1.04 6.86
N CYS A 172 -8.21 -0.53 6.52
CA CYS A 172 -7.26 0.22 7.34
C CYS A 172 -6.68 -0.52 8.56
N VAL A 173 -7.51 -1.14 9.40
CA VAL A 173 -7.09 -1.99 10.52
C VAL A 173 -6.88 -3.44 10.08
N GLU A 174 -7.44 -3.83 8.94
CA GLU A 174 -7.28 -5.15 8.35
C GLU A 174 -7.33 -5.06 6.82
N TYR A 175 -6.85 -6.10 6.15
CA TYR A 175 -7.03 -6.27 4.72
C TYR A 175 -7.11 -7.75 4.36
N PHE A 176 -7.71 -8.02 3.21
CA PHE A 176 -7.93 -9.37 2.73
C PHE A 176 -7.17 -9.60 1.43
N VAL A 177 -6.56 -10.77 1.28
CA VAL A 177 -5.79 -11.13 0.09
C VAL A 177 -6.35 -12.41 -0.51
N SER A 178 -7.00 -12.26 -1.66
CA SER A 178 -7.36 -13.39 -2.51
C SER A 178 -6.15 -13.75 -3.36
N VAL A 179 -5.70 -14.99 -3.22
CA VAL A 179 -4.59 -15.55 -3.99
C VAL A 179 -5.11 -15.93 -5.39
N PRO A 180 -4.42 -15.53 -6.47
CA PRO A 180 -4.84 -15.94 -7.80
C PRO A 180 -4.66 -17.47 -7.95
N PRO A 181 -5.59 -18.20 -8.61
CA PRO A 181 -5.52 -19.67 -8.73
C PRO A 181 -4.26 -20.22 -9.41
N ILE A 182 -3.50 -19.35 -10.08
CA ILE A 182 -2.25 -19.68 -10.76
C ILE A 182 -1.01 -19.58 -9.85
N SER A 183 -1.16 -19.08 -8.62
CA SER A 183 -0.06 -18.94 -7.65
C SER A 183 0.32 -20.30 -7.03
N PRO A 184 1.61 -20.55 -6.73
CA PRO A 184 2.06 -21.75 -6.04
C PRO A 184 1.72 -21.79 -4.53
N GLU A 185 1.11 -20.73 -3.99
CA GLU A 185 0.71 -20.64 -2.58
C GLU A 185 -0.36 -21.68 -2.19
N SER A 186 -0.34 -22.13 -0.93
CA SER A 186 -1.06 -23.32 -0.48
C SER A 186 -2.59 -23.18 -0.34
N THR A 187 -3.18 -22.02 -0.66
CA THR A 187 -4.58 -21.76 -0.32
C THR A 187 -5.54 -22.26 -1.38
N ASN A 188 -6.48 -23.09 -0.93
CA ASN A 188 -7.57 -23.63 -1.73
C ASN A 188 -8.83 -22.77 -1.49
N TYR A 189 -8.88 -21.54 -2.01
CA TYR A 189 -10.09 -20.69 -2.17
C TYR A 189 -10.47 -19.69 -1.06
N THR A 190 -9.91 -19.75 0.15
CA THR A 190 -10.18 -18.72 1.19
C THR A 190 -9.14 -17.59 1.14
N PRO A 191 -9.52 -16.31 1.20
CA PRO A 191 -8.56 -15.20 1.30
C PRO A 191 -7.76 -15.24 2.61
N TYR A 192 -6.52 -14.75 2.57
CA TYR A 192 -5.79 -14.39 3.79
C TYR A 192 -6.47 -13.20 4.46
N GLU A 193 -6.63 -13.27 5.78
CA GLU A 193 -7.09 -12.16 6.61
C GLU A 193 -5.90 -11.61 7.39
N MET A 194 -5.54 -10.36 7.11
CA MET A 194 -4.36 -9.72 7.66
C MET A 194 -4.79 -8.61 8.61
N ILE A 195 -4.49 -8.75 9.90
CA ILE A 195 -4.92 -7.83 10.96
C ILE A 195 -3.73 -7.00 11.43
N ARG A 196 -3.91 -5.69 11.59
CA ARG A 196 -2.87 -4.77 12.03
C ARG A 196 -2.47 -5.03 13.48
N GLU A 197 -1.16 -5.16 13.71
CA GLU A 197 -0.54 -5.19 15.02
C GLU A 197 0.00 -3.80 15.38
N GLY A 198 -0.50 -3.23 16.48
CA GLY A 198 0.05 -1.99 17.04
C GLY A 198 -0.30 -0.72 16.26
N PRO A 199 0.44 0.38 16.51
CA PRO A 199 0.17 1.66 15.88
C PRO A 199 0.68 1.72 14.44
N SER A 200 0.13 2.67 13.68
CA SER A 200 0.65 3.03 12.36
C SER A 200 2.00 3.76 12.47
N TYR A 201 2.83 3.66 11.43
CA TYR A 201 4.07 4.43 11.31
C TYR A 201 3.78 5.91 11.05
N GLN A 202 4.76 6.79 11.30
CA GLN A 202 4.61 8.21 10.97
C GLN A 202 4.60 8.39 9.45
N LEU A 203 3.73 9.27 8.96
CA LEU A 203 3.75 9.68 7.55
C LEU A 203 4.89 10.68 7.33
N PRO A 204 5.72 10.50 6.28
CA PRO A 204 6.79 11.42 5.98
C PRO A 204 6.24 12.82 5.69
N ASN A 205 6.98 13.85 6.08
CA ASN A 205 6.64 15.26 5.86
C ASN A 205 5.30 15.73 6.46
N THR A 206 4.76 14.98 7.43
CA THR A 206 3.59 15.42 8.21
C THR A 206 4.09 15.82 9.61
N PRO A 207 3.68 16.99 10.17
CA PRO A 207 4.05 17.33 11.54
C PRO A 207 3.59 16.21 12.49
N ALA A 208 4.44 15.82 13.43
CA ALA A 208 4.01 14.97 14.54
C ALA A 208 2.87 15.69 15.27
N ALA A 209 1.73 15.01 15.38
CA ALA A 209 0.57 15.50 16.13
C ALA A 209 0.84 15.52 17.63
#